data_AF-A0A371J5Y2-F1
#
_entry.id   AF-A0A371J5Y2-F1
#
_cell.length_a   1.000
_cell.length_b   1.000
_cell.length_c   1.000
_cell.angle_alpha   90.00
_cell.angle_beta   90.00
_cell.angle_gamma   90.00
#
_symmetry.space_group_name_H-M   'P 1'
#
loop_
_entity.id
_entity.type
_entity.pdbx_description
1 polymer ?
#
loop_
_entity_poly.entity_id
_entity_poly.type
_entity_poly.pdbx_seq_one_letter_code
_entity_poly.pdbx_strand_id
1 'polypeptide(L)'
;MNKSDRLIINEYKNYFIRKTSTATIYMDIKTINDIKSYEYFAVSSLEDLEELSTEYKLYDSSYEEFRIAMGKFALGLSKSYKLGIDIKDKEKFIDTFLNLNSRFEELERKNIMKDAYVWK
;
A
#
# COMPACT_ATOMS: atom_id res chain seq x y z
N MET A 1 7.69 5.33 14.99
CA MET A 1 6.31 5.15 14.50
C MET A 1 5.29 5.67 15.51
N ASN A 2 4.61 6.75 15.14
CA ASN A 2 3.59 7.39 15.98
C ASN A 2 2.28 6.55 15.96
N LYS A 3 1.21 7.03 16.63
CA LYS A 3 -0.07 6.31 16.69
C LYS A 3 -0.82 6.33 15.35
N SER A 4 -0.75 7.41 14.59
CA SER A 4 -1.42 7.55 13.28
C SER A 4 -0.81 6.63 12.23
N ASP A 5 0.52 6.53 12.12
CA ASP A 5 1.21 5.64 11.18
C ASP A 5 0.77 4.19 11.38
N ARG A 6 0.62 3.76 12.65
CA ARG A 6 0.14 2.42 12.99
C ARG A 6 -1.31 2.18 12.54
N LEU A 7 -2.15 3.21 12.61
CA LEU A 7 -3.54 3.09 12.19
C LEU A 7 -3.60 2.88 10.67
N ILE A 8 -2.90 3.70 9.90
CA ILE A 8 -2.82 3.60 8.43
C ILE A 8 -2.32 2.20 8.02
N ILE A 9 -1.19 1.75 8.58
CA ILE A 9 -0.65 0.41 8.29
C ILE A 9 -1.68 -0.68 8.63
N ASN A 10 -2.37 -0.57 9.77
CA ASN A 10 -3.36 -1.55 10.16
C ASN A 10 -4.61 -1.54 9.26
N GLU A 11 -5.01 -0.40 8.72
CA GLU A 11 -6.14 -0.31 7.80
C GLU A 11 -5.89 -1.09 6.51
N TYR A 12 -4.73 -0.89 5.86
CA TYR A 12 -4.34 -1.66 4.67
C TYR A 12 -4.20 -3.15 4.98
N LYS A 13 -3.57 -3.49 6.12
CA LYS A 13 -3.46 -4.88 6.55
C LYS A 13 -4.84 -5.53 6.69
N ASN A 14 -5.77 -4.85 7.35
CA ASN A 14 -7.13 -5.36 7.56
C ASN A 14 -7.91 -5.43 6.26
N TYR A 15 -7.73 -4.47 5.34
CA TYR A 15 -8.29 -4.51 3.99
C TYR A 15 -7.85 -5.79 3.26
N PHE A 16 -6.55 -6.07 3.22
CA PHE A 16 -6.02 -7.27 2.58
C PHE A 16 -6.50 -8.56 3.23
N ILE A 17 -6.59 -8.60 4.57
CA ILE A 17 -7.12 -9.77 5.30
C ILE A 17 -8.59 -10.04 4.92
N ARG A 18 -9.43 -9.02 4.74
CA ARG A 18 -10.82 -9.19 4.32
C ARG A 18 -10.97 -9.68 2.87
N LYS A 19 -10.01 -9.34 2.02
CA LYS A 19 -10.02 -9.66 0.58
C LYS A 19 -9.37 -11.01 0.25
N THR A 20 -8.64 -11.62 1.18
CA THR A 20 -7.86 -12.84 0.95
C THR A 20 -8.32 -13.96 1.90
N SER A 21 -8.31 -15.21 1.44
CA SER A 21 -8.57 -16.35 2.32
C SER A 21 -7.46 -16.49 3.38
N THR A 22 -7.82 -16.92 4.59
CA THR A 22 -6.91 -17.04 5.73
C THR A 22 -5.70 -17.94 5.45
N ALA A 23 -5.84 -18.94 4.59
CA ALA A 23 -4.76 -19.86 4.21
C ALA A 23 -3.59 -19.17 3.50
N THR A 24 -3.86 -18.20 2.63
CA THR A 24 -2.82 -17.48 1.84
C THR A 24 -2.08 -16.45 2.70
N ILE A 25 -2.72 -15.89 3.73
CA ILE A 25 -2.17 -14.85 4.62
C ILE A 25 -1.04 -15.38 5.53
N TYR A 26 -1.10 -16.67 5.89
CA TYR A 26 -0.10 -17.28 6.76
C TYR A 26 1.15 -17.79 6.02
N MET A 27 1.10 -18.00 4.69
CA MET A 27 2.19 -18.69 3.97
C MET A 27 3.31 -17.79 3.44
N ASP A 28 3.12 -16.48 3.32
CA ASP A 28 3.92 -15.72 2.33
C ASP A 28 5.07 -14.85 2.87
N ILE A 29 5.27 -14.69 4.19
CA ILE A 29 6.32 -13.78 4.72
C ILE A 29 7.28 -14.53 5.63
N LYS A 30 8.45 -14.88 5.09
CA LYS A 30 9.48 -15.67 5.76
C LYS A 30 10.82 -14.92 5.85
N THR A 31 11.03 -13.93 4.99
CA THR A 31 12.31 -13.24 4.83
C THR A 31 12.11 -11.74 4.61
N ILE A 32 13.21 -10.98 4.77
CA ILE A 32 13.25 -9.56 4.39
C ILE A 32 13.03 -9.36 2.88
N ASN A 33 13.42 -10.32 2.04
CA ASN A 33 13.26 -10.24 0.59
C ASN A 33 11.79 -10.29 0.19
N ASP A 34 10.95 -10.97 0.97
CA ASP A 34 9.50 -10.98 0.75
C ASP A 34 8.93 -9.56 0.97
N ILE A 35 9.37 -8.88 2.03
CA ILE A 35 8.96 -7.49 2.32
C ILE A 35 9.42 -6.55 1.21
N LYS A 36 10.68 -6.68 0.75
CA LYS A 36 11.21 -5.88 -0.38
C LYS A 36 10.42 -6.12 -1.67
N SER A 37 10.00 -7.35 -1.91
CA SER A 37 9.17 -7.67 -3.08
C SER A 37 7.80 -7.01 -2.98
N TYR A 38 7.19 -6.96 -1.79
CA TYR A 38 5.92 -6.27 -1.60
C TYR A 38 6.04 -4.75 -1.67
N GLU A 39 7.12 -4.18 -1.14
CA GLU A 39 7.47 -2.76 -1.35
C GLU A 39 7.53 -2.46 -2.84
N TYR A 40 8.29 -3.26 -3.60
CA TYR A 40 8.41 -3.11 -5.06
C TYR A 40 7.06 -3.17 -5.77
N PHE A 41 6.20 -4.15 -5.46
CA PHE A 41 4.88 -4.24 -6.09
C PHE A 41 3.96 -3.06 -5.71
N ALA A 42 4.03 -2.57 -4.47
CA ALA A 42 3.26 -1.41 -4.04
C ALA A 42 3.73 -0.13 -4.75
N VAL A 43 5.04 0.02 -4.98
CA VAL A 43 5.61 1.12 -5.78
C VAL A 43 5.11 1.05 -7.21
N SER A 44 5.34 -0.10 -7.88
CA SER A 44 4.97 -0.29 -9.29
C SER A 44 3.47 -0.06 -9.53
N SER A 45 2.61 -0.64 -8.69
CA SER A 45 1.16 -0.47 -8.85
C SER A 45 0.68 0.96 -8.60
N LEU A 46 1.38 1.76 -7.77
CA LEU A 46 1.06 3.17 -7.62
C LEU A 46 1.51 3.98 -8.83
N GLU A 47 2.68 3.68 -9.39
CA GLU A 47 3.20 4.32 -10.60
C GLU A 47 2.25 4.07 -11.79
N ASP A 48 1.78 2.83 -11.96
CA ASP A 48 0.78 2.48 -12.97
C ASP A 48 -0.52 3.28 -12.79
N LEU A 49 -0.97 3.46 -11.54
CA LEU A 49 -2.15 4.28 -11.23
C LEU A 49 -1.93 5.76 -11.51
N GLU A 50 -0.77 6.30 -11.14
CA GLU A 50 -0.42 7.69 -11.42
C GLU A 50 -0.39 7.94 -12.93
N GLU A 51 0.20 7.05 -13.72
CA GLU A 51 0.21 7.11 -15.18
C GLU A 51 -1.20 7.04 -15.76
N LEU A 52 -1.99 6.02 -15.38
CA LEU A 52 -3.38 5.88 -15.81
C LEU A 52 -4.23 7.10 -15.46
N SER A 53 -3.97 7.72 -14.30
CA SER A 53 -4.67 8.93 -13.86
C SER A 53 -4.34 10.15 -14.69
N THR A 54 -3.26 10.16 -15.49
CA THR A 54 -2.99 11.28 -16.39
C THR A 54 -4.01 11.30 -17.53
N GLU A 55 -4.30 10.14 -18.10
CA GLU A 55 -5.16 9.97 -19.28
C GLU A 55 -6.63 9.78 -18.91
N TYR A 56 -6.91 9.05 -17.83
CA TYR A 56 -8.25 8.59 -17.49
C TYR A 56 -8.71 9.08 -16.12
N LYS A 57 -10.02 8.95 -15.90
CA LYS A 57 -10.62 9.01 -14.56
C LYS A 57 -10.53 7.62 -13.94
N LEU A 58 -10.01 7.56 -12.72
CA LEU A 58 -9.93 6.33 -11.95
C LEU A 58 -11.22 6.09 -11.16
N TYR A 59 -11.54 4.82 -10.92
CA TYR A 59 -12.66 4.40 -10.08
C TYR A 59 -12.16 3.53 -8.94
N ASP A 60 -13.01 3.23 -7.95
CA ASP A 60 -12.63 2.41 -6.80
C ASP A 60 -12.01 1.06 -7.18
N SER A 61 -12.47 0.47 -8.29
CA SER A 61 -11.92 -0.77 -8.83
C SER A 61 -10.50 -0.60 -9.38
N SER A 62 -10.16 0.57 -9.94
CA SER A 62 -8.81 0.89 -10.39
C SER A 62 -7.80 0.76 -9.24
N TYR A 63 -8.18 1.20 -8.04
CA TYR A 63 -7.29 1.19 -6.88
C TYR A 63 -7.13 -0.19 -6.21
N GLU A 64 -7.85 -1.23 -6.65
CA GLU A 64 -7.89 -2.50 -5.94
C GLU A 64 -6.51 -3.19 -5.89
N GLU A 65 -5.78 -3.21 -7.00
CA GLU A 65 -4.46 -3.84 -7.09
C GLU A 65 -3.45 -3.17 -6.15
N PHE A 66 -3.38 -1.83 -6.17
CA PHE A 66 -2.54 -1.06 -5.26
C PHE A 66 -2.92 -1.30 -3.80
N ARG A 67 -4.21 -1.27 -3.45
CA ARG A 67 -4.66 -1.49 -2.06
C ARG A 67 -4.33 -2.90 -1.57
N ILE A 68 -4.37 -3.90 -2.46
CA ILE A 68 -3.92 -5.27 -2.16
C ILE A 68 -2.40 -5.31 -1.96
N ALA A 69 -1.62 -4.66 -2.83
CA ALA A 69 -0.17 -4.58 -2.72
C ALA A 69 0.29 -3.90 -1.42
N MET A 70 -0.29 -2.73 -1.09
CA MET A 70 -0.08 -2.03 0.16
C MET A 70 -0.47 -2.88 1.37
N GLY A 71 -1.57 -3.64 1.29
CA GLY A 71 -1.96 -4.53 2.38
C GLY A 71 -1.01 -5.71 2.61
N LYS A 72 -0.40 -6.26 1.56
CA LYS A 72 0.70 -7.23 1.68
C LYS A 72 1.94 -6.60 2.31
N PHE A 73 2.30 -5.39 1.88
CA PHE A 73 3.44 -4.67 2.45
C PHE A 73 3.22 -4.37 3.95
N ALA A 74 2.02 -3.91 4.32
CA ALA A 74 1.61 -3.70 5.71
C ALA A 74 1.68 -4.98 6.56
N LEU A 75 1.28 -6.12 5.99
CA LEU A 75 1.42 -7.41 6.66
C LEU A 75 2.90 -7.76 6.90
N GLY A 76 3.78 -7.48 5.93
CA GLY A 76 5.23 -7.62 6.05
C GLY A 76 5.81 -6.77 7.17
N LEU A 77 5.47 -5.49 7.21
CA LEU A 77 5.84 -4.56 8.28
C LEU A 77 5.44 -5.09 9.66
N SER A 78 4.22 -5.61 9.79
CA SER A 78 3.73 -6.16 11.06
C SER A 78 4.49 -7.40 11.54
N LYS A 79 5.07 -8.18 10.60
CA LYS A 79 5.87 -9.38 10.90
C LYS A 79 7.36 -9.09 11.01
N SER A 80 7.83 -7.91 10.62
CA SER A 80 9.26 -7.54 10.60
C SER A 80 9.99 -7.74 11.93
N TYR A 81 9.28 -7.59 13.07
CA TYR A 81 9.83 -7.88 14.40
C TYR A 81 10.25 -9.36 14.54
N LYS A 82 9.43 -10.29 14.04
CA LYS A 82 9.68 -11.74 14.13
C LYS A 82 10.78 -12.21 13.17
N LEU A 83 11.13 -11.40 12.18
CA LEU A 83 12.12 -11.72 11.14
C LEU A 83 13.53 -11.25 11.48
N GLY A 84 13.74 -10.62 12.65
CA GLY A 84 15.07 -10.15 13.06
C GLY A 84 15.65 -9.05 12.15
N ILE A 85 14.81 -8.32 11.42
CA ILE A 85 15.23 -7.23 10.52
C ILE A 85 15.85 -6.09 11.34
N ASP A 86 16.92 -5.48 10.82
CA ASP A 86 17.59 -4.33 11.43
C ASP A 86 16.63 -3.14 11.61
N ILE A 87 16.89 -2.30 12.61
CA ILE A 87 16.06 -1.13 12.88
C ILE A 87 16.06 -0.12 11.73
N LYS A 88 17.20 0.06 11.06
CA LYS A 88 17.34 0.96 9.90
C LYS A 88 16.50 0.50 8.72
N ASP A 89 16.51 -0.80 8.43
CA ASP A 89 15.69 -1.38 7.37
C ASP A 89 14.19 -1.25 7.69
N LYS A 90 13.81 -1.46 8.97
CA LYS A 90 12.42 -1.25 9.42
C LYS A 90 11.97 0.19 9.26
N GLU A 91 12.79 1.15 9.66
CA GLU A 91 12.52 2.58 9.50
C GLU A 91 12.35 2.93 8.03
N LYS A 92 13.26 2.45 7.17
CA LYS A 92 13.15 2.64 5.72
C LYS A 92 11.84 2.09 5.16
N PHE A 93 11.44 0.88 5.52
CA PHE A 93 10.17 0.32 5.02
C PHE A 93 8.96 1.11 5.49
N ILE A 94 8.96 1.60 6.74
CA ILE A 94 7.88 2.43 7.27
C ILE A 94 7.82 3.76 6.50
N ASP A 95 8.95 4.40 6.27
CA ASP A 95 9.03 5.66 5.54
C ASP A 95 8.55 5.49 4.09
N THR A 96 8.98 4.44 3.39
CA THR A 96 8.47 4.11 2.05
C THR A 96 6.96 3.90 2.09
N PHE A 97 6.44 3.13 3.05
CA PHE A 97 5.01 2.86 3.16
C PHE A 97 4.19 4.15 3.34
N LEU A 98 4.63 5.04 4.23
CA LEU A 98 3.95 6.31 4.49
C LEU A 98 4.03 7.25 3.28
N ASN A 99 5.16 7.25 2.55
CA ASN A 99 5.30 8.01 1.31
C ASN A 99 4.30 7.53 0.24
N LEU A 100 4.18 6.21 0.05
CA LEU A 100 3.21 5.63 -0.88
C LEU A 100 1.77 6.00 -0.51
N ASN A 101 1.41 5.93 0.78
CA ASN A 101 0.08 6.35 1.23
C ASN A 101 -0.18 7.83 0.92
N SER A 102 0.78 8.71 1.23
CA SER A 102 0.65 10.15 0.97
C SER A 102 0.45 10.46 -0.52
N ARG A 103 1.21 9.79 -1.39
CA ARG A 103 1.06 9.92 -2.85
C ARG A 103 -0.31 9.42 -3.32
N PHE A 104 -0.76 8.28 -2.80
CA PHE A 104 -2.08 7.74 -3.12
C PHE A 104 -3.22 8.68 -2.69
N GLU A 105 -3.18 9.25 -1.49
CA GLU A 105 -4.19 10.24 -1.06
C GLU A 105 -4.20 11.49 -1.96
N GLU A 106 -3.03 11.91 -2.45
CA GLU A 106 -2.94 13.01 -3.41
C GLU A 106 -3.56 12.65 -4.77
N LEU A 107 -3.30 11.44 -5.25
CA LEU A 107 -3.91 10.88 -6.45
C LEU A 107 -5.44 10.86 -6.33
N GLU A 108 -5.99 10.36 -5.21
CA GLU A 108 -7.43 10.33 -4.96
C GLU A 108 -8.03 11.73 -4.98
N ARG A 109 -7.38 12.72 -4.33
CA ARG A 109 -7.82 14.12 -4.36
C ARG A 109 -7.84 14.69 -5.78
N LYS A 110 -6.78 14.47 -6.56
CA LYS A 110 -6.71 14.91 -7.97
C LYS A 110 -7.81 14.26 -8.81
N ASN A 111 -8.04 12.97 -8.62
CA ASN A 111 -9.03 12.22 -9.37
C ASN A 111 -10.48 12.64 -9.02
N ILE A 112 -10.78 12.96 -7.75
CA ILE A 112 -12.06 13.56 -7.34
C ILE A 112 -12.27 14.91 -8.03
N MET A 113 -11.23 15.76 -8.11
CA MET A 113 -11.34 17.05 -8.81
C MET A 113 -11.70 16.88 -10.29
N LYS A 114 -11.18 15.84 -10.97
CA LYS A 114 -11.59 15.55 -12.36
C LYS A 114 -13.11 15.37 -12.48
N ASP A 115 -13.77 14.82 -11.47
CA ASP A 115 -15.24 14.68 -11.46
C ASP A 115 -15.95 16.03 -11.43
N ALA A 116 -15.43 16.98 -10.66
CA ALA A 116 -16.00 18.32 -10.53
C ALA A 116 -15.90 19.15 -11.83
N TYR A 117 -14.95 18.84 -12.72
CA TYR A 117 -14.74 19.57 -13.96
C TYR A 117 -15.41 18.95 -15.20
N VAL A 118 -15.92 17.71 -15.11
CA VAL A 118 -16.65 17.05 -16.21
C VAL A 118 -18.11 17.52 -16.29
N TRP A 119 -18.65 18.15 -15.24
CA TRP A 119 -20.00 18.73 -15.18
C TRP A 119 -20.03 20.24 -15.51
N LYS A 120 -19.45 20.65 -16.65
CA LYS A 120 -19.65 21.99 -17.21
C LYS A 120 -20.27 21.94 -18.60
#